data_AF-A0A2I0TBV6-F1
#
_entry.id   AF-A0A2I0TBV6-F1
#
_cell.length_a   1.000
_cell.length_b   1.000
_cell.length_c   1.000
_cell.angle_alpha   90.00
_cell.angle_beta   90.00
_cell.angle_gamma   90.00
#
_symmetry.space_group_name_H-M   'P 1'
#
loop_
_entity.id
_entity.type
_entity.pdbx_description
1 polymer ?
#
loop_
_entity_poly.entity_id
_entity_poly.type
_entity_poly.pdbx_seq_one_letter_code
_entity_poly.pdbx_strand_id
1 'polypeptide(L)' 'MNDCIIRGDLANVRVGRHCVVKSRSVIRPPFKKFSKGVAFFPLHIGDHVFIEEDCVVNAAQIGSYVHIGKNCVIVSAIS' A
#
# COMPACT_ATOMS: atom_id res chain seq x y z
N MET A 1 15.82 -4.37 2.45
CA MET A 1 14.65 -4.44 1.56
C MET A 1 14.62 -5.82 0.95
N ASN A 2 14.62 -6.87 1.79
CA ASN A 2 14.67 -8.24 1.28
C ASN A 2 13.21 -8.68 1.10
N ASP A 3 12.86 -9.17 -0.09
CA ASP A 3 11.54 -9.73 -0.39
C ASP A 3 10.36 -8.75 -0.28
N CYS A 4 10.59 -7.44 -0.41
CA CYS A 4 9.49 -6.47 -0.54
C CYS A 4 8.96 -6.46 -1.98
N ILE A 5 7.63 -6.48 -2.12
CA ILE A 5 6.96 -6.48 -3.42
C ILE A 5 6.14 -5.19 -3.55
N ILE A 6 6.44 -4.38 -4.56
CA ILE A 6 5.65 -3.18 -4.90
C ILE A 6 5.01 -3.38 -6.27
N ARG A 7 3.69 -3.54 -6.30
CA ARG A 7 2.93 -3.79 -7.53
C ARG A 7 2.50 -2.47 -8.19
N GLY A 8 3.32 -1.94 -9.09
CA GLY A 8 3.00 -0.76 -9.91
C GLY A 8 2.39 -1.07 -11.27
N ASP A 9 2.04 -2.33 -11.52
CA ASP A 9 1.57 -2.84 -12.82
C ASP A 9 0.11 -2.48 -13.11
N LEU A 10 -0.75 -2.48 -12.09
CA LEU A 10 -2.20 -2.30 -12.24
C LEU A 10 -2.67 -0.86 -12.00
N ALA A 11 -1.96 -0.12 -11.16
CA ALA A 11 -2.16 1.31 -10.95
C ALA A 11 -0.87 1.95 -10.40
N ASN A 12 -0.84 3.28 -10.43
CA ASN A 12 0.31 4.04 -9.94
C ASN A 12 0.46 3.89 -8.41
N VAL A 13 1.68 3.63 -7.95
CA VAL A 13 2.05 3.61 -6.53
C VAL A 13 2.96 4.81 -6.26
N ARG A 14 2.46 5.75 -5.46
CA ARG A 14 3.20 6.94 -5.04
C ARG A 14 3.68 6.76 -3.61
N VAL A 15 4.97 6.97 -3.38
CA VAL A 15 5.59 6.91 -2.06
C VAL A 15 6.22 8.26 -1.73
N GLY A 16 5.84 8.83 -0.59
CA GLY A 16 6.39 10.07 -0.07
C GLY A 16 7.85 9.94 0.39
N ARG A 17 8.37 11.04 0.92
CA ARG A 17 9.75 11.16 1.40
C ARG A 17 9.91 10.48 2.75
N HIS A 18 11.11 9.96 2.99
CA HIS A 18 11.51 9.35 4.27
C HIS A 18 10.62 8.18 4.71
N CYS A 19 10.02 7.47 3.76
CA CYS A 19 9.28 6.25 4.04
C CYS A 19 10.21 5.05 4.21
N VAL A 20 9.92 4.22 5.20
CA VAL A 20 10.65 2.99 5.48
C VAL A 20 9.73 1.81 5.22
N VAL A 21 10.14 0.92 4.32
CA VAL A 21 9.43 -0.33 4.06
C VAL A 21 10.34 -1.49 4.42
N LYS A 22 9.92 -2.26 5.43
CA LYS A 22 10.65 -3.44 5.90
C LYS A 22 10.40 -4.66 5.00
N SER A 23 11.19 -5.70 5.23
CA SER A 23 11.21 -6.93 4.43
C SER A 23 9.87 -7.67 4.42
N ARG A 24 9.64 -8.49 3.37
CA ARG A 24 8.43 -9.31 3.18
C ARG A 24 7.11 -8.54 3.14
N SER A 25 7.16 -7.21 3.00
CA SER A 25 5.96 -6.38 2.87
C SER A 25 5.47 -6.36 1.42
N VAL A 26 4.17 -6.50 1.25
CA VAL A 26 3.48 -6.47 -0.06
C VAL A 26 2.68 -5.18 -0.17
N ILE A 27 3.10 -4.32 -1.09
CA ILE A 27 2.43 -3.08 -1.44
C ILE A 27 1.69 -3.30 -2.75
N ARG A 28 0.36 -3.28 -2.69
CA ARG A 28 -0.50 -3.46 -3.87
C ARG A 28 -1.59 -2.38 -3.95
N PRO A 29 -1.91 -1.87 -5.15
CA PRO A 29 -3.00 -0.93 -5.34
C PRO A 29 -4.35 -1.58 -5.04
N PRO A 30 -5.29 -0.84 -4.42
CA PRO A 30 -6.63 -1.34 -4.18
C PRO A 30 -7.45 -1.38 -5.45
N PHE A 31 -8.39 -2.31 -5.48
CA PHE A 31 -9.28 -2.52 -6.60
C PHE A 31 -10.72 -2.59 -6.12
N LYS A 32 -11.64 -2.14 -6.98
CA LYS A 32 -13.07 -2.27 -6.77
C LYS A 32 -13.67 -3.07 -7.90
N LYS A 33 -14.49 -4.06 -7.55
CA LYS A 33 -15.30 -4.83 -8.50
C LYS A 33 -16.58 -4.06 -8.79
N PHE A 34 -16.83 -3.79 -10.05
CA PHE A 34 -18.07 -3.22 -10.57
C PHE A 34 -18.80 -4.29 -11.40
N SER A 35 -20.09 -4.08 -11.66
CA SER A 35 -20.89 -5.01 -12.48
C SER A 35 -20.31 -5.22 -13.90
N LYS A 36 -19.59 -4.23 -14.43
CA LYS A 36 -18.99 -4.25 -15.78
C LYS A 36 -17.48 -4.49 -15.81
N GLY A 37 -16.81 -4.72 -14.67
CA GLY A 37 -15.35 -4.93 -14.65
C GLY A 37 -14.68 -4.63 -13.31
N VAL A 38 -13.35 -4.54 -13.31
CA VAL A 38 -12.53 -4.21 -12.14
C VAL A 38 -11.79 -2.91 -12.41
N ALA A 39 -11.86 -1.95 -11.48
CA ALA A 39 -11.03 -0.75 -11.54
C ALA A 39 -9.97 -0.78 -10.44
N PHE A 40 -8.74 -0.40 -10.78
CA PHE A 40 -7.64 -0.22 -9.84
C PHE A 40 -7.48 1.25 -9.53
N PHE A 41 -7.33 1.58 -8.25
CA PHE A 41 -7.10 2.95 -7.80
C PHE A 41 -5.62 3.11 -7.44
N PRO A 42 -5.04 4.29 -7.71
CA PRO A 42 -3.66 4.55 -7.33
C PRO A 42 -3.51 4.47 -5.81
N LEU A 43 -2.40 3.91 -5.34
CA LEU A 43 -2.02 3.91 -3.93
C LEU A 43 -1.13 5.13 -3.65
N HIS A 44 -1.51 5.92 -2.66
CA HIS A 44 -0.74 7.08 -2.22
C HIS A 44 -0.23 6.88 -0.79
N ILE A 45 1.09 6.81 -0.60
CA ILE A 45 1.74 6.77 0.71
C ILE A 45 2.35 8.15 0.98
N GLY A 46 1.96 8.80 2.09
CA GLY A 46 2.46 10.11 2.51
C GLY A 46 3.94 10.10 2.92
N ASP A 47 4.40 11.18 3.56
CA ASP A 47 5.78 11.33 4.02
C ASP A 47 5.97 10.72 5.43
N HIS A 48 7.19 10.30 5.76
CA HIS A 48 7.54 9.74 7.08
C HIS A 48 6.69 8.53 7.50
N VAL A 49 6.31 7.68 6.55
CA VAL A 49 5.56 6.45 6.83
C VAL A 49 6.50 5.31 7.18
N PHE A 50 6.21 4.59 8.25
CA PHE A 50 6.99 3.44 8.69
C PHE A 50 6.16 2.16 8.53
N ILE A 51 6.57 1.28 7.63
CA ILE A 51 5.93 -0.02 7.36
C ILE A 51 6.85 -1.11 7.88
N GLU A 52 6.39 -1.81 8.92
CA GLU A 52 7.08 -2.93 9.55
C GLU A 52 7.07 -4.22 8.69
N GLU A 53 7.73 -5.27 9.17
CA GLU A 53 7.85 -6.54 8.45
C GLU A 53 6.50 -7.26 8.28
N ASP A 54 6.40 -8.07 7.22
CA ASP A 54 5.26 -8.95 6.94
C ASP A 54 3.92 -8.21 6.78
N CYS A 55 3.95 -6.95 6.33
CA CYS A 55 2.75 -6.16 6.14
C CYS A 55 2.15 -6.34 4.74
N VAL A 56 0.81 -6.33 4.66
CA VAL A 56 0.08 -6.25 3.38
C VAL A 56 -0.62 -4.90 3.31
N VAL A 57 -0.14 -4.02 2.44
CA VAL A 57 -0.69 -2.69 2.21
C VAL A 57 -1.54 -2.70 0.95
N ASN A 58 -2.86 -2.57 1.14
CA ASN A 58 -3.85 -2.47 0.08
C ASN A 58 -4.79 -1.28 0.32
N ALA A 59 -4.23 -0.07 0.39
CA ALA A 59 -4.94 1.17 0.74
C ALA A 59 -5.05 2.12 -0.46
N ALA A 60 -6.09 2.97 -0.51
CA ALA A 60 -6.10 4.07 -1.49
C ALA A 60 -5.11 5.18 -1.07
N GLN A 61 -5.07 5.47 0.24
CA GLN A 61 -4.21 6.50 0.81
C GLN A 61 -3.71 6.10 2.20
N ILE A 62 -2.42 6.33 2.46
CA ILE A 62 -1.78 6.33 3.78
C ILE A 62 -1.32 7.76 4.05
N GLY A 63 -1.73 8.33 5.18
CA GLY A 63 -1.33 9.68 5.60
C GLY A 63 0.17 9.77 5.95
N SER A 64 0.67 10.99 6.09
CA SER A 64 2.04 11.21 6.58
C SER A 64 2.15 10.87 8.08
N TYR A 65 3.35 10.49 8.54
CA TYR A 65 3.63 10.11 9.94
C TYR A 65 2.86 8.89 10.44
N VAL A 66 2.46 7.99 9.54
CA VAL A 66 1.77 6.75 9.90
C VAL A 66 2.78 5.65 10.20
N HIS A 67 2.60 4.98 11.34
CA HIS A 67 3.33 3.76 11.69
C HIS A 67 2.42 2.55 11.55
N ILE A 68 2.81 1.63 10.66
CA ILE A 68 2.13 0.37 10.40
C ILE A 68 2.94 -0.72 11.10
N GLY A 69 2.33 -1.35 12.11
CA GLY A 69 2.94 -2.39 12.92
C GLY A 69 3.19 -3.69 12.16
N LYS A 70 4.05 -4.56 12.72
CA LYS A 70 4.42 -5.86 12.12
C LYS A 70 3.19 -6.72 11.85
N ASN A 71 3.21 -7.46 10.75
CA ASN A 71 2.17 -8.42 10.38
C ASN A 71 0.76 -7.77 10.25
N CYS A 72 0.72 -6.49 9.87
CA CYS A 72 -0.52 -5.74 9.71
C CYS A 72 -1.06 -5.89 8.28
N VAL A 73 -2.39 -5.96 8.15
CA VAL A 73 -3.09 -5.99 6.87
C VAL A 73 -3.97 -4.76 6.77
N ILE A 74 -3.66 -3.88 5.81
CA ILE A 74 -4.46 -2.70 5.53
C ILE A 74 -5.27 -2.95 4.26
N VAL A 75 -6.57 -2.74 4.34
CA VAL A 75 -7.50 -2.90 3.22
C VAL A 75 -8.33 -1.64 3.06
N SER A 76 -8.35 -1.09 1.85
CA SER A 76 -9.23 0.00 1.48
C SER A 76 -10.64 -0.53 1.28
N ALA A 77 -11.60 -0.02 2.05
CA ALA A 77 -13.02 -0.12 1.73
C ALA A 77 -13.34 0.97 0.69
N ILE A 78 -13.31 0.61 -0.59
CA ILE A 78 -13.77 1.50 -1.66
C ILE A 78 -15.25 1.19 -1.88
N SER A 79 -16.13 1.89 -1.14
CA SER A 79 -17.58 1.82 -1.30
C SER A 79 -18.04 2.38 -2.64
#